data_AF-A0A9E0P8C0-F1
#
_entry.id   AF-A0A9E0P8C0-F1
#
_cell.length_a   1.000
_cell.length_b   1.000
_cell.length_c   1.000
_cell.angle_alpha   90.00
_cell.angle_beta   90.00
_cell.angle_gamma   90.00
#
_symmetry.space_group_name_H-M   'P 1'
#
loop_
_entity.id
_entity.type
_entity.pdbx_description
1 polymer ?
#
loop_
_entity_poly.entity_id
_entity_poly.type
_entity_poly.pdbx_seq_one_letter_code
_entity_poly.pdbx_strand_id
1 'polypeptide(L)'
;LPTDALYIKIGTHKGQNQWGTVGSSILTSLGQAYNIDFKGAIMTDGSGLSRYNALTPIQMARLLESAYYDPRTGDHFYYSLPQLGIDGSLQYRHTETNLRGKFYGKTGSMKGISTLAGYMEKGQNAYVVVIMMNNFTEKQKKYRDLQDKILEIVYNNVK
;
A
#
# COMPACT_ATOMS: atom_id res chain seq x y z
N LEU A 1 -7.88 -1.91 10.70
CA LEU A 1 -8.10 -1.37 9.33
C LEU A 1 -6.90 -1.76 8.48
N PRO A 2 -6.84 -2.98 7.93
CA PRO A 2 -5.80 -3.42 6.98
C PRO A 2 -6.09 -2.80 5.59
N THR A 3 -5.37 -3.20 4.55
CA THR A 3 -5.28 -2.61 3.20
C THR A 3 -6.60 -2.51 2.41
N ASP A 4 -7.71 -2.96 3.00
CA ASP A 4 -9.10 -3.05 2.57
C ASP A 4 -9.63 -1.79 1.85
N ALA A 5 -9.43 -0.63 2.47
CA ALA A 5 -9.99 0.62 1.97
C ALA A 5 -9.25 1.12 0.72
N LEU A 6 -8.00 0.72 0.55
CA LEU A 6 -7.14 1.24 -0.51
C LEU A 6 -7.51 0.63 -1.87
N TYR A 7 -7.86 -0.67 -1.88
CA TYR A 7 -8.29 -1.37 -3.10
C TYR A 7 -9.76 -1.15 -3.43
N ILE A 8 -10.66 -1.12 -2.42
CA ILE A 8 -12.08 -0.87 -2.66
C ILE A 8 -12.30 0.51 -3.27
N LYS A 9 -11.55 1.54 -2.82
CA LYS A 9 -11.73 2.91 -3.30
C LYS A 9 -11.24 3.13 -4.75
N ILE A 10 -10.31 2.31 -5.24
CA ILE A 10 -9.88 2.30 -6.66
C ILE A 10 -10.85 1.44 -7.51
N GLY A 11 -11.49 0.42 -6.92
CA GLY A 11 -12.24 -0.61 -7.65
C GLY A 11 -13.77 -0.45 -7.74
N THR A 12 -14.41 0.45 -6.99
CA THR A 12 -15.88 0.57 -7.01
C THR A 12 -16.41 1.35 -8.21
N HIS A 13 -16.44 0.70 -9.38
CA HIS A 13 -17.34 1.05 -10.48
C HIS A 13 -17.74 -0.17 -11.32
N LYS A 14 -18.19 -1.27 -10.68
CA LYS A 14 -19.11 -2.28 -11.24
C LYS A 14 -19.45 -3.32 -10.17
N GLY A 15 -20.73 -3.41 -9.81
CA GLY A 15 -21.23 -4.39 -8.85
C GLY A 15 -21.18 -5.80 -9.44
N GLN A 16 -20.77 -6.78 -8.64
CA GLN A 16 -21.15 -8.19 -8.74
C GLN A 16 -20.62 -8.98 -7.52
N ASN A 17 -21.48 -9.84 -6.94
CA ASN A 17 -21.31 -10.51 -5.64
C ASN A 17 -20.68 -11.91 -5.74
N GLN A 18 -19.43 -12.06 -6.19
CA GLN A 18 -18.69 -13.35 -6.10
C GLN A 18 -17.18 -13.15 -5.91
N TRP A 19 -16.70 -13.12 -4.67
CA TRP A 19 -15.36 -12.65 -4.26
C TRP A 19 -14.15 -13.26 -5.00
N GLY A 20 -14.18 -14.54 -5.38
CA GLY A 20 -13.09 -15.19 -6.13
C GLY A 20 -12.99 -14.78 -7.61
N THR A 21 -14.13 -14.62 -8.28
CA THR A 21 -14.22 -14.10 -9.66
C THR A 21 -14.07 -12.58 -9.70
N VAL A 22 -14.50 -11.91 -8.63
CA VAL A 22 -14.40 -10.45 -8.49
C VAL A 22 -12.93 -10.03 -8.39
N GLY A 23 -12.10 -10.70 -7.59
CA GLY A 23 -10.69 -10.35 -7.46
C GLY A 23 -9.91 -10.40 -8.78
N SER A 24 -10.06 -11.47 -9.57
CA SER A 24 -9.42 -11.58 -10.88
C SER A 24 -9.97 -10.56 -11.89
N SER A 25 -11.28 -10.27 -11.84
CA SER A 25 -11.89 -9.23 -12.69
C SER A 25 -11.41 -7.82 -12.35
N ILE A 26 -11.16 -7.52 -11.07
CA ILE A 26 -10.59 -6.25 -10.62
C ILE A 26 -9.16 -6.13 -11.11
N LEU A 27 -8.32 -7.15 -10.91
CA LEU A 27 -6.94 -7.15 -11.40
C LEU A 27 -6.87 -6.99 -12.92
N THR A 28 -7.77 -7.64 -13.65
CA THR A 28 -7.86 -7.50 -15.11
C THR A 28 -8.27 -6.07 -15.50
N SER A 29 -9.27 -5.51 -14.83
CA SER A 29 -9.75 -4.14 -15.11
C SER A 29 -8.68 -3.08 -14.78
N LEU A 30 -7.97 -3.24 -13.66
CA LEU A 30 -6.85 -2.38 -13.29
C LEU A 30 -5.68 -2.54 -14.26
N GLY A 31 -5.38 -3.78 -14.68
CA GLY A 31 -4.35 -4.06 -15.67
C GLY A 31 -4.66 -3.38 -17.00
N GLN A 32 -5.91 -3.39 -17.45
CA GLN A 32 -6.35 -2.68 -18.65
C GLN A 32 -6.34 -1.16 -18.49
N ALA A 33 -6.82 -0.64 -17.35
CA ALA A 33 -6.90 0.80 -17.12
C ALA A 33 -5.52 1.46 -16.97
N TYR A 34 -4.59 0.78 -16.31
CA TYR A 34 -3.28 1.34 -15.94
C TYR A 34 -2.10 0.69 -16.66
N ASN A 35 -2.36 -0.23 -17.59
CA ASN A 35 -1.34 -0.98 -18.34
C ASN A 35 -0.33 -1.71 -17.41
N ILE A 36 -0.84 -2.37 -16.37
CA ILE A 36 -0.05 -3.10 -15.37
C ILE A 36 -0.18 -4.60 -15.61
N ASP A 37 0.95 -5.31 -15.69
CA ASP A 37 0.96 -6.77 -15.74
C ASP A 37 0.75 -7.37 -14.34
N PHE A 38 -0.47 -7.86 -14.10
CA PHE A 38 -0.85 -8.60 -12.90
C PHE A 38 -0.65 -10.12 -13.02
N LYS A 39 0.17 -10.61 -13.95
CA LYS A 39 0.50 -12.04 -14.04
C LYS A 39 1.04 -12.55 -12.70
N GLY A 40 0.46 -13.67 -12.25
CA GLY A 40 0.81 -14.29 -10.96
C GLY A 40 0.24 -13.56 -9.74
N ALA A 41 -0.47 -12.44 -9.91
CA ALA A 41 -1.20 -11.83 -8.80
C ALA A 41 -2.48 -12.62 -8.51
N ILE A 42 -2.76 -12.82 -7.23
CA ILE A 42 -3.95 -13.48 -6.74
C ILE A 42 -4.65 -12.50 -5.80
N MET A 43 -5.92 -12.23 -6.06
CA MET A 43 -6.78 -11.45 -5.19
C MET A 43 -7.98 -12.31 -4.84
N THR A 44 -8.07 -12.71 -3.58
CA THR A 44 -9.12 -13.55 -3.00
C THR A 44 -10.03 -12.75 -2.08
N ASP A 45 -9.55 -11.63 -1.53
CA ASP A 45 -10.38 -10.60 -0.94
C ASP A 45 -9.79 -9.19 -1.20
N GLY A 46 -10.66 -8.17 -1.22
CA GLY A 46 -10.24 -6.76 -1.22
C GLY A 46 -9.62 -6.32 0.10
N SER A 47 -9.89 -7.12 1.14
CA SER A 47 -9.18 -7.31 2.40
C SER A 47 -7.69 -6.97 2.44
N GLY A 48 -6.95 -7.85 1.79
CA GLY A 48 -5.64 -8.21 2.31
C GLY A 48 -5.71 -9.11 3.56
N LEU A 49 -6.89 -9.59 3.98
CA LEU A 49 -7.05 -10.52 5.11
C LEU A 49 -6.83 -11.97 4.69
N SER A 50 -7.03 -12.26 3.40
CA SER A 50 -6.70 -13.55 2.85
C SER A 50 -5.19 -13.67 2.71
N ARG A 51 -4.67 -14.74 3.30
CA ARG A 51 -3.28 -15.18 3.13
C ARG A 51 -2.97 -15.62 1.69
N TYR A 52 -4.00 -15.87 0.89
CA TYR A 52 -3.87 -16.26 -0.51
C TYR A 52 -3.76 -15.05 -1.44
N ASN A 53 -3.87 -13.82 -0.93
CA ASN A 53 -3.56 -12.65 -1.73
C ASN A 53 -2.06 -12.64 -2.04
N ALA A 54 -1.74 -12.65 -3.33
CA ALA A 54 -0.39 -12.58 -3.82
C ALA A 54 -0.28 -11.34 -4.72
N LEU A 55 0.56 -10.39 -4.33
CA LEU A 55 0.91 -9.25 -5.15
C LEU A 55 2.39 -8.97 -4.95
N THR A 56 3.10 -8.66 -6.03
CA THR A 56 4.50 -8.27 -5.92
C THR A 56 4.62 -6.80 -5.50
N PRO A 57 5.72 -6.41 -4.82
CA PRO A 57 5.97 -5.02 -4.48
C PRO A 57 5.96 -4.09 -5.71
N ILE A 58 6.46 -4.55 -6.86
CA ILE A 58 6.50 -3.76 -8.09
C ILE A 58 5.11 -3.53 -8.68
N GLN A 59 4.23 -4.54 -8.66
CA GLN A 59 2.84 -4.39 -9.10
C GLN A 59 2.09 -3.38 -8.22
N MET A 60 2.29 -3.43 -6.91
CA MET A 60 1.74 -2.42 -5.99
C MET A 60 2.30 -1.03 -6.28
N ALA A 61 3.62 -0.91 -6.51
CA ALA A 61 4.25 0.37 -6.77
C ALA A 61 3.70 1.02 -8.05
N ARG A 62 3.53 0.24 -9.12
CA ARG A 62 2.90 0.70 -10.37
C ARG A 62 1.45 1.09 -10.18
N LEU A 63 0.70 0.37 -9.35
CA LEU A 63 -0.68 0.73 -9.03
C LEU A 63 -0.76 2.07 -8.30
N LEU A 64 0.10 2.29 -7.30
CA LEU A 64 0.18 3.56 -6.58
C LEU A 64 0.61 4.70 -7.50
N GLU A 65 1.64 4.50 -8.32
CA GLU A 65 2.08 5.49 -9.31
C GLU A 65 0.93 5.87 -10.25
N SER A 66 0.20 4.88 -10.78
CA SER A 66 -0.91 5.12 -11.69
C SER A 66 -2.09 5.81 -11.01
N ALA A 67 -2.39 5.44 -9.76
CA ALA A 67 -3.43 6.08 -8.97
C ALA A 67 -3.07 7.54 -8.66
N TYR A 68 -1.81 7.84 -8.38
CA TYR A 68 -1.34 9.20 -8.11
C TYR A 68 -1.59 10.14 -9.29
N TYR A 69 -1.39 9.66 -10.53
CA TYR A 69 -1.60 10.45 -11.74
C TYR A 69 -3.04 10.37 -12.30
N ASP A 70 -3.97 9.62 -11.69
CA ASP A 70 -5.37 9.61 -12.16
C ASP A 70 -6.05 10.94 -11.77
N PRO A 71 -6.45 11.79 -12.74
CA PRO A 71 -7.01 13.11 -12.44
C PRO A 71 -8.39 13.06 -11.78
N ARG A 72 -9.06 11.91 -11.78
CA ARG A 72 -10.41 11.74 -11.21
C ARG A 72 -10.36 11.31 -9.76
N THR A 73 -9.34 10.53 -9.39
CA THR A 73 -9.29 9.86 -8.08
C THR A 73 -8.00 10.08 -7.30
N GLY A 74 -6.93 10.55 -7.92
CA GLY A 74 -5.59 10.62 -7.33
C GLY A 74 -5.55 11.41 -6.04
N ASP A 75 -6.05 12.64 -6.04
CA ASP A 75 -6.09 13.49 -4.83
C ASP A 75 -6.95 12.86 -3.72
N HIS A 76 -8.15 12.40 -4.06
CA HIS A 76 -9.06 11.76 -3.11
C HIS A 76 -8.50 10.47 -2.50
N PHE A 77 -7.67 9.76 -3.28
CA PHE A 77 -6.97 8.58 -2.85
C PHE A 77 -5.80 8.96 -1.94
N TYR A 78 -4.94 9.88 -2.38
CA TYR A 78 -3.79 10.39 -1.64
C TYR A 78 -4.17 10.87 -0.24
N TYR A 79 -5.16 11.78 -0.16
CA TYR A 79 -5.62 12.35 1.11
C TYR A 79 -6.43 11.38 1.98
N SER A 80 -6.75 10.19 1.48
CA SER A 80 -7.38 9.15 2.29
C SER A 80 -6.39 8.24 3.01
N LEU A 81 -5.11 8.35 2.68
CA LEU A 81 -4.06 7.57 3.30
C LEU A 81 -3.67 8.17 4.65
N PRO A 82 -3.50 7.34 5.69
CA PRO A 82 -2.93 7.80 6.95
C PRO A 82 -1.56 8.46 6.75
N GLN A 83 -1.33 9.55 7.46
CA GLN A 83 -0.11 10.31 7.51
C GLN A 83 0.77 9.91 8.71
N LEU A 84 2.05 9.71 8.45
CA LEU A 84 3.01 9.19 9.41
C LEU A 84 3.16 10.07 10.64
N GLY A 85 2.95 9.46 11.81
CA GLY A 85 2.98 10.11 13.12
C GLY A 85 1.71 10.89 13.47
N ILE A 86 0.80 11.12 12.54
CA ILE A 86 -0.37 11.99 12.76
C ILE A 86 -1.62 11.17 13.03
N ASP A 87 -1.94 10.19 12.19
CA ASP A 87 -3.21 9.47 12.26
C ASP A 87 -3.10 7.95 12.03
N GLY A 88 -4.23 7.30 12.30
CA GLY A 88 -4.47 5.89 12.02
C GLY A 88 -3.36 4.96 12.54
N SER A 89 -3.01 3.96 11.73
CA SER A 89 -2.00 2.96 12.09
C SER A 89 -0.57 3.49 12.10
N LEU A 90 -0.34 4.71 11.61
CA LEU A 90 0.99 5.31 11.54
C LEU A 90 1.26 6.30 12.69
N GLN A 91 0.23 6.68 13.46
CA GLN A 91 0.33 7.65 14.55
C GLN A 91 1.43 7.32 15.57
N TYR A 92 1.54 6.04 15.95
CA TYR A 92 2.46 5.57 16.99
C TYR A 92 3.74 4.94 16.43
N ARG A 93 4.10 5.23 15.17
CA ARG A 93 5.38 4.77 14.62
C ARG A 93 6.47 5.74 15.02
N HIS A 94 7.51 5.20 15.65
CA HIS A 94 8.63 5.97 16.18
C HIS A 94 9.66 6.15 15.08
N THR A 95 9.43 7.13 14.20
CA THR A 95 10.41 7.57 13.20
C THR A 95 11.07 8.87 13.64
N GLU A 96 12.21 9.20 13.05
CA GLU A 96 12.84 10.52 13.21
C GLU A 96 11.85 11.67 12.90
N THR A 97 12.07 12.81 13.58
CA THR A 97 11.20 13.99 13.51
C THR A 97 11.10 14.58 12.10
N ASN A 98 12.12 14.41 11.26
CA ASN A 98 12.18 14.92 9.89
C ASN A 98 11.29 14.15 8.89
N LEU A 99 10.97 12.89 9.18
CA LEU A 99 10.11 12.04 8.35
C LEU A 99 8.64 12.09 8.78
N ARG A 100 8.38 12.52 10.02
CA ARG A 100 7.02 12.74 10.54
C ARG A 100 6.25 13.70 9.63
N GLY A 101 5.04 13.32 9.23
CA GLY A 101 4.21 14.11 8.33
C GLY A 101 4.62 14.06 6.85
N LYS A 102 5.66 13.30 6.48
CA LYS A 102 6.18 13.21 5.10
C LYS A 102 5.91 11.88 4.42
N PHE A 103 5.17 11.00 5.06
CA PHE A 103 4.75 9.73 4.47
C PHE A 103 3.25 9.53 4.64
N TYR A 104 2.58 9.22 3.54
CA TYR A 104 1.15 8.93 3.46
C TYR A 104 1.01 7.50 2.99
N GLY A 105 0.49 6.61 3.83
CA GLY A 105 0.46 5.22 3.45
C GLY A 105 -0.32 4.31 4.34
N LYS A 106 -0.45 3.09 3.84
CA LYS A 106 -1.27 2.05 4.42
C LYS A 106 -0.40 0.94 4.97
N THR A 107 -0.74 0.52 6.19
CA THR A 107 -0.15 -0.65 6.83
C THR A 107 -1.01 -1.89 6.61
N GLY A 108 -0.36 -3.04 6.55
CA GLY A 108 -0.97 -4.37 6.63
C GLY A 108 -0.23 -5.23 7.64
N SER A 109 -0.96 -5.99 8.45
CA SER A 109 -0.38 -6.83 9.50
C SER A 109 -1.23 -8.08 9.72
N MET A 110 -0.61 -9.25 9.54
CA MET A 110 -1.19 -10.56 9.83
C MET A 110 -0.08 -11.47 10.38
N LYS A 111 -0.39 -12.53 11.13
CA LYS A 111 0.66 -13.42 11.68
C LYS A 111 1.65 -13.89 10.58
N GLY A 112 2.91 -13.47 10.71
CA GLY A 112 4.01 -13.75 9.78
C GLY A 112 4.11 -12.82 8.56
N ILE A 113 3.30 -11.76 8.51
CA ILE A 113 3.22 -10.79 7.41
C ILE A 113 3.17 -9.37 7.97
N SER A 114 3.96 -8.47 7.39
CA SER A 114 3.95 -7.05 7.69
C SER A 114 4.21 -6.28 6.40
N THR A 115 3.32 -5.35 6.06
CA THR A 115 3.41 -4.57 4.83
C THR A 115 3.20 -3.09 5.07
N LEU A 116 3.83 -2.26 4.24
CA LEU A 116 3.70 -0.82 4.21
C LEU A 116 3.75 -0.35 2.76
N ALA A 117 2.76 0.40 2.31
CA ALA A 117 2.73 0.92 0.95
C ALA A 117 2.15 2.34 0.93
N GLY A 118 2.76 3.25 0.19
CA GLY A 118 2.28 4.64 0.13
C GLY A 118 3.24 5.59 -0.58
N TYR A 119 3.03 6.88 -0.34
CA TYR A 119 3.78 7.98 -0.93
C TYR A 119 4.64 8.68 0.13
N MET A 120 5.86 9.02 -0.25
CA MET A 120 6.81 9.78 0.55
C MET A 120 7.06 11.13 -0.12
N GLU A 121 6.82 12.22 0.58
CA GLU A 121 7.09 13.58 0.09
C GLU A 121 8.51 14.00 0.47
N LYS A 122 9.29 14.49 -0.49
CA LYS A 122 10.58 15.13 -0.27
C LYS A 122 10.72 16.34 -1.20
N GLY A 123 10.75 17.54 -0.62
CA GLY A 123 10.79 18.77 -1.41
C GLY A 123 9.54 18.88 -2.30
N GLN A 124 9.73 18.97 -3.61
CA GLN A 124 8.66 19.01 -4.61
C GLN A 124 8.34 17.63 -5.20
N ASN A 125 9.05 16.57 -4.76
CA ASN A 125 8.93 15.23 -5.30
C ASN A 125 8.06 14.35 -4.40
N ALA A 126 7.28 13.47 -5.03
CA ALA A 126 6.58 12.37 -4.37
C ALA A 126 7.17 11.03 -4.83
N TYR A 127 7.50 10.16 -3.89
CA TYR A 127 8.10 8.85 -4.12
C TYR A 127 7.15 7.74 -3.69
N VAL A 128 6.96 6.73 -4.53
CA VAL A 128 6.23 5.53 -4.15
C VAL A 128 7.15 4.61 -3.36
N VAL A 129 6.72 4.21 -2.15
CA VAL A 129 7.45 3.26 -1.32
C VAL A 129 6.56 2.08 -0.97
N VAL A 130 7.05 0.88 -1.25
CA VAL A 130 6.36 -0.38 -0.97
C VAL A 130 7.33 -1.34 -0.28
N ILE A 131 6.95 -1.79 0.91
CA ILE A 131 7.70 -2.76 1.72
C ILE A 131 6.76 -3.91 2.05
N MET A 132 7.14 -5.13 1.67
CA MET A 132 6.40 -6.34 1.98
C MET A 132 7.32 -7.36 2.63
N MET A 133 7.02 -7.74 3.88
CA MET A 133 7.79 -8.71 4.65
C MET A 133 6.87 -9.87 5.00
N ASN A 134 7.21 -11.07 4.51
CA ASN A 134 6.40 -12.28 4.66
C ASN A 134 7.20 -13.41 5.31
N ASN A 135 6.47 -14.42 5.80
CA ASN A 135 6.98 -15.69 6.31
C ASN A 135 7.95 -15.59 7.51
N PHE A 136 7.80 -14.58 8.36
CA PHE A 136 8.56 -14.51 9.61
C PHE A 136 7.82 -15.15 10.79
N THR A 137 8.58 -15.56 11.81
CA THR A 137 8.03 -16.23 13.00
C THR A 137 8.14 -15.37 14.26
N GLU A 138 8.96 -14.32 14.23
CA GLU A 138 9.19 -13.44 15.37
C GLU A 138 8.08 -12.39 15.57
N LYS A 139 8.24 -11.57 16.61
CA LYS A 139 7.27 -10.53 16.98
C LYS A 139 7.11 -9.51 15.85
N GLN A 140 5.85 -9.23 15.52
CA GLN A 140 5.43 -8.21 14.54
C GLN A 140 6.13 -6.86 14.69
N LYS A 141 6.33 -6.43 15.95
CA LYS A 141 7.00 -5.16 16.25
C LYS A 141 8.37 -5.06 15.61
N LYS A 142 9.16 -6.14 15.58
CA LYS A 142 10.52 -6.17 14.99
C LYS A 142 10.50 -5.78 13.51
N TYR A 143 9.56 -6.31 12.74
CA TYR A 143 9.42 -6.03 11.31
C TYR A 143 8.82 -4.66 11.03
N ARG A 144 7.91 -4.20 11.89
CA ARG A 144 7.41 -2.82 11.83
C ARG A 144 8.52 -1.81 12.12
N ASP A 145 9.33 -2.04 13.15
CA ASP A 145 10.47 -1.18 13.46
C ASP A 145 11.52 -1.21 12.33
N LEU A 146 11.70 -2.37 11.65
CA LEU A 146 12.56 -2.47 10.47
C LEU A 146 12.02 -1.68 9.28
N GLN A 147 10.72 -1.74 9.02
CA GLN A 147 10.07 -0.90 8.00
C GLN A 147 10.27 0.60 8.28
N ASP A 148 10.18 1.01 9.54
CA ASP A 148 10.42 2.41 9.95
C ASP A 148 11.86 2.83 9.61
N LYS A 149 12.85 2.00 9.98
CA LYS A 149 14.26 2.25 9.63
C LYS A 149 14.49 2.30 8.11
N ILE A 150 13.87 1.41 7.35
CA ILE A 150 13.97 1.43 5.89
C ILE A 150 13.40 2.73 5.33
N LEU A 151 12.24 3.19 5.82
CA LEU A 151 11.68 4.48 5.39
C LEU A 151 12.63 5.64 5.68
N GLU A 152 13.24 5.69 6.85
CA GLU A 152 14.21 6.73 7.22
C GLU A 152 15.43 6.71 6.30
N ILE A 153 16.00 5.53 6.06
CA ILE A 153 17.13 5.36 5.15
C ILE A 153 16.74 5.86 3.75
N VAL A 154 15.58 5.46 3.23
CA VAL A 154 15.10 5.92 1.92
C VAL A 154 14.96 7.43 1.91
N TYR A 155 14.28 8.02 2.90
CA TYR A 155 14.04 9.46 2.98
C TYR A 155 15.33 10.31 3.03
N ASN A 156 16.37 9.76 3.63
CA ASN A 156 17.68 10.43 3.74
C ASN A 156 18.54 10.27 2.47
N ASN A 157 18.21 9.32 1.59
CA ASN A 157 18.98 9.03 0.37
C ASN A 157 18.28 9.45 -0.93
N VAL A 158 16.96 9.68 -0.90
CA VAL A 158 16.23 10.24 -2.05
C VAL A 158 16.47 11.75 -2.19
N LYS A 159 16.51 12.22 -3.44
CA LYS A 159 16.85 13.61 -3.78
C LYS A 159 15.67 14.56 -3.67
#